data_AF-A0A354UCU5-F1
#
_entry.id   AF-A0A354UCU5-F1
#
_cell.length_a   1.000
_cell.length_b   1.000
_cell.length_c   1.000
_cell.angle_alpha   90.00
_cell.angle_beta   90.00
_cell.angle_gamma   90.00
#
_symmetry.space_group_name_H-M   'P 1'
#
loop_
_entity.id
_entity.type
_entity.pdbx_description
1 polymer ?
#
loop_
_entity_poly.entity_id
_entity_poly.type
_entity_poly.pdbx_seq_one_letter_code
_entity_poly.pdbx_strand_id
1 'polypeptide(L)'
;FITHGRLNKTTWYRIYACELFKGFDKILYLDCDVLINKSISDLFKIDVKNYLLCGVYDWGFIRQDIFVTKDYVNAGVILFNVKECNNFDFSEKCLTYASEHSKLPWMDQDVINNVSTGRIKNVGNEFDFMTFYVYDYKKQKSRLKQELKYQKLKSVKDIVVIHYTGEKPWKIKNLPLSNLWWKTVKTLPTDIKKE
;
A
#
# COMPACT_ATOMS: atom_id res chain seq x y z
N PHE A 1 -1.25 16.24 -13.70
CA PHE A 1 -1.22 14.87 -13.15
C PHE A 1 -2.13 13.97 -13.96
N ILE A 2 -1.58 12.84 -14.43
CA ILE A 2 -2.30 11.79 -15.14
C ILE A 2 -3.36 11.19 -14.19
N THR A 3 -4.47 10.70 -14.73
CA THR A 3 -5.50 9.93 -14.02
C THR A 3 -5.80 8.66 -14.81
N HIS A 4 -5.98 7.51 -14.14
CA HIS A 4 -6.21 6.24 -14.81
C HIS A 4 -7.25 5.39 -14.06
N GLY A 5 -8.34 5.03 -14.74
CA GLY A 5 -9.41 4.20 -14.16
C GLY A 5 -9.99 4.78 -12.88
N ARG A 6 -9.81 4.08 -11.76
CA ARG A 6 -10.31 4.49 -10.42
C ARG A 6 -9.37 5.45 -9.68
N LEU A 7 -8.16 5.68 -10.19
CA LEU A 7 -7.15 6.54 -9.58
C LEU A 7 -7.33 7.99 -10.03
N ASN A 8 -7.66 8.86 -9.08
CA ASN A 8 -7.90 10.28 -9.32
C ASN A 8 -6.70 11.14 -8.86
N LYS A 9 -6.77 12.47 -9.05
CA LYS A 9 -5.65 13.38 -8.74
C LYS A 9 -5.13 13.30 -7.29
N THR A 10 -5.95 12.88 -6.32
CA THR A 10 -5.56 12.84 -4.90
C THR A 10 -4.54 11.75 -4.59
N THR A 11 -4.41 10.71 -5.43
CA THR A 11 -3.36 9.68 -5.22
C THR A 11 -1.96 10.27 -5.24
N TRP A 12 -1.77 11.35 -5.99
CA TRP A 12 -0.49 12.06 -6.09
C TRP A 12 -0.11 12.80 -4.82
N TYR A 13 -1.04 13.05 -3.89
CA TYR A 13 -0.74 13.83 -2.68
C TYR A 13 0.27 13.13 -1.76
N ARG A 14 0.37 11.80 -1.82
CA ARG A 14 1.33 11.05 -0.98
C ARG A 14 2.80 11.40 -1.28
N ILE A 15 3.12 11.88 -2.49
CA ILE A 15 4.49 12.29 -2.83
C ILE A 15 4.95 13.51 -2.01
N TYR A 16 4.02 14.31 -1.49
CA TYR A 16 4.29 15.49 -0.66
C TYR A 16 4.29 15.18 0.85
N ALA A 17 4.07 13.93 1.26
CA ALA A 17 3.92 13.59 2.69
C ALA A 17 5.13 14.07 3.52
N CYS A 18 6.35 13.81 3.06
CA CYS A 18 7.55 14.24 3.79
C CYS A 18 7.75 15.76 3.82
N GLU A 19 7.26 16.47 2.81
CA GLU A 19 7.35 17.92 2.74
C GLU A 19 6.33 18.60 3.67
N LEU A 20 5.12 18.04 3.76
CA LEU A 20 4.05 18.57 4.62
C LEU A 20 4.33 18.34 6.11
N PHE A 21 5.04 17.27 6.44
CA PHE A 21 5.27 16.82 7.81
C PHE A 21 6.76 16.81 8.20
N LYS A 22 7.51 17.83 7.76
CA LYS A 22 8.97 18.01 8.03
C LYS A 22 9.38 17.95 9.51
N GLY A 23 8.43 18.18 10.44
CA GLY A 23 8.68 18.15 11.88
C GLY A 23 8.74 16.73 12.49
N PHE A 24 8.50 15.69 11.70
CA PHE A 24 8.51 14.29 12.16
C PHE A 24 9.72 13.55 11.61
N ASP A 25 10.21 12.53 12.33
CA ASP A 25 11.28 11.65 11.82
C ASP A 25 10.75 10.65 10.78
N LYS A 26 9.53 10.14 11.00
CA LYS A 26 8.87 9.13 10.17
C LYS A 26 7.38 9.41 10.03
N ILE A 27 6.82 9.04 8.88
CA ILE A 27 5.37 9.12 8.62
C ILE A 27 4.92 7.77 8.08
N LEU A 28 3.86 7.21 8.66
CA LEU A 28 3.17 6.07 8.10
C LEU A 28 1.98 6.55 7.28
N TYR A 29 2.04 6.38 5.97
CA TYR A 29 0.96 6.60 5.04
C TYR A 29 0.13 5.32 4.88
N LEU A 30 -1.19 5.47 4.83
CA LEU A 30 -2.16 4.40 4.60
C LEU A 30 -3.20 4.85 3.57
N ASP A 31 -3.48 4.04 2.55
CA ASP A 31 -4.63 4.25 1.66
C ASP A 31 -5.95 4.15 2.45
N CYS A 32 -7.01 4.79 1.94
CA CYS A 32 -8.30 4.85 2.63
C CYS A 32 -9.10 3.54 2.61
N ASP A 33 -8.65 2.56 1.84
CA ASP A 33 -9.26 1.24 1.64
C ASP A 33 -8.46 0.13 2.35
N VAL A 34 -7.78 0.48 3.45
CA VAL A 34 -7.14 -0.49 4.35
C VAL A 34 -7.96 -0.74 5.61
N LEU A 35 -7.79 -1.92 6.18
CA LEU A 35 -8.28 -2.29 7.51
C LEU A 35 -7.11 -2.74 8.38
N ILE A 36 -6.92 -2.06 9.51
CA ILE A 36 -5.95 -2.44 10.53
C ILE A 36 -6.52 -3.59 11.36
N ASN A 37 -6.00 -4.80 11.13
CA ASN A 37 -6.46 -6.04 11.77
C ASN A 37 -5.67 -6.37 13.05
N LYS A 38 -4.44 -5.85 13.17
CA LYS A 38 -3.57 -5.93 14.37
C LYS A 38 -2.81 -4.63 14.57
N SER A 39 -2.15 -4.48 15.71
CA SER A 39 -1.27 -3.33 15.96
C SER A 39 -0.24 -3.15 14.85
N ILE A 40 -0.17 -1.92 14.33
CA ILE A 40 0.83 -1.46 13.35
C ILE A 40 2.10 -0.92 14.02
N SER A 41 2.20 -0.97 15.35
CA SER A 41 3.36 -0.40 16.06
C SER A 41 4.68 -1.00 15.60
N ASP A 42 4.71 -2.29 15.26
CA ASP A 42 5.94 -2.95 14.83
C ASP A 42 6.38 -2.51 13.42
N LEU A 43 5.43 -2.19 12.53
CA LEU A 43 5.72 -1.51 11.27
C LEU A 43 6.37 -0.15 11.54
N PHE A 44 5.78 0.66 12.41
CA PHE A 44 6.31 1.99 12.73
C PHE A 44 7.69 1.94 13.39
N LYS A 45 8.04 0.86 14.10
CA LYS A 45 9.37 0.68 14.73
C LYS A 45 10.48 0.29 13.76
N ILE A 46 10.15 -0.06 12.52
CA ILE A 46 11.17 -0.45 11.53
C ILE A 46 12.20 0.67 11.38
N ASP A 47 13.47 0.26 11.42
CA ASP A 47 14.58 1.14 11.11
C ASP A 47 14.62 1.41 9.60
N VAL A 48 14.52 2.69 9.24
CA VAL A 48 14.51 3.19 7.87
C VAL A 48 15.81 3.95 7.55
N LYS A 49 16.84 3.84 8.40
CA LYS A 49 18.14 4.46 8.16
C LYS A 49 18.67 4.09 6.77
N ASN A 50 19.14 5.09 6.03
CA ASN A 50 19.64 5.03 4.65
C ASN A 50 18.58 4.78 3.56
N TYR A 51 17.34 4.43 3.93
CA TYR A 51 16.24 4.24 3.00
C TYR A 51 15.36 5.50 2.94
N LEU A 52 14.77 5.76 1.78
CA LEU A 52 13.74 6.80 1.62
C LEU A 52 12.42 6.34 2.24
N LEU A 53 12.08 5.07 2.04
CA LEU A 53 10.83 4.49 2.49
C LEU A 53 10.95 2.99 2.68
N CYS A 54 9.97 2.43 3.39
CA CYS A 54 9.74 1.00 3.40
C CYS A 54 8.28 0.66 3.12
N GLY A 55 8.06 -0.47 2.45
CA GLY A 55 6.75 -0.95 2.01
C GLY A 55 6.78 -2.44 1.70
N VAL A 56 5.62 -3.01 1.40
CA VAL A 56 5.50 -4.43 1.05
C VAL A 56 5.66 -4.60 -0.44
N TYR A 57 6.51 -5.54 -0.84
CA TYR A 57 6.74 -5.85 -2.24
C TYR A 57 5.45 -6.20 -2.98
N ASP A 58 5.23 -5.59 -4.14
CA ASP A 58 4.07 -5.88 -4.97
C ASP A 58 4.35 -7.05 -5.92
N TRP A 59 4.04 -8.27 -5.46
CA TRP A 59 4.32 -9.51 -6.21
C TRP A 59 3.54 -9.66 -7.53
N GLY A 60 2.59 -8.76 -7.83
CA GLY A 60 1.81 -8.78 -9.06
C GLY A 60 2.65 -8.65 -10.32
N PHE A 61 3.81 -7.99 -10.21
CA PHE A 61 4.75 -7.84 -11.32
C PHE A 61 5.53 -9.12 -11.61
N ILE A 62 5.95 -9.85 -10.57
CA ILE A 62 6.56 -11.19 -10.73
C ILE A 62 5.57 -12.16 -11.37
N ARG A 63 4.28 -12.10 -10.99
CA ARG A 63 3.25 -12.99 -11.54
C ARG A 63 2.87 -12.69 -12.99
N GLN A 64 3.21 -11.50 -13.49
CA GLN A 64 2.93 -11.07 -14.86
C GLN A 64 4.15 -11.14 -15.77
N ASP A 65 5.24 -11.79 -15.33
CA ASP A 65 6.55 -11.83 -16.02
C ASP A 65 7.11 -10.44 -16.34
N ILE A 66 6.69 -9.42 -15.59
CA ILE A 66 7.24 -8.07 -15.67
C ILE A 66 8.40 -8.02 -14.67
N PHE A 67 9.63 -8.07 -15.20
CA PHE A 67 10.85 -7.94 -14.39
C PHE A 67 11.01 -6.51 -13.87
N VAL A 68 10.24 -6.17 -12.84
CA VAL A 68 10.47 -4.97 -12.06
C VAL A 68 11.55 -5.26 -11.03
N THR A 69 12.30 -4.23 -10.63
CA THR A 69 13.33 -4.34 -9.58
C THR A 69 12.78 -5.08 -8.35
N LYS A 70 13.65 -5.77 -7.61
CA LYS A 70 13.27 -6.52 -6.39
C LYS A 70 12.70 -5.64 -5.27
N ASP A 71 12.64 -4.33 -5.51
CA ASP A 71 12.32 -3.31 -4.52
C ASP A 71 11.03 -2.57 -4.86
N TYR A 72 10.22 -3.06 -5.80
CA TYR A 72 8.94 -2.45 -6.15
C TYR A 72 7.86 -2.78 -5.11
N VAL A 73 7.40 -1.78 -4.37
CA VAL A 73 6.41 -1.92 -3.29
C VAL A 73 5.04 -1.40 -3.70
N ASN A 74 4.00 -1.96 -3.08
CA ASN A 74 2.67 -1.36 -3.14
C ASN A 74 2.70 0.01 -2.43
N ALA A 75 2.02 1.01 -3.01
CA ALA A 75 2.05 2.37 -2.48
C ALA A 75 1.02 2.62 -1.36
N GLY A 76 0.13 1.68 -1.07
CA GLY A 76 -0.97 1.89 -0.12
C GLY A 76 -0.57 1.80 1.34
N VAL A 77 0.57 1.21 1.66
CA VAL A 77 1.15 1.24 3.00
C VAL A 77 2.63 1.57 2.90
N ILE A 78 3.00 2.82 3.22
CA ILE A 78 4.38 3.31 3.14
C ILE A 78 4.78 3.95 4.46
N LEU A 79 5.90 3.49 5.03
CA LEU A 79 6.59 4.22 6.09
C LEU A 79 7.72 5.04 5.46
N PHE A 80 7.55 6.35 5.45
CA PHE A 80 8.54 7.29 4.93
C PHE A 80 9.59 7.64 5.99
N ASN A 81 10.84 7.75 5.54
CA ASN A 81 11.91 8.42 6.27
C ASN A 81 11.90 9.90 5.89
N VAL A 82 11.34 10.74 6.75
CA VAL A 82 11.08 12.16 6.43
C VAL A 82 12.38 12.90 6.17
N LYS A 83 13.40 12.67 7.00
CA LYS A 83 14.70 13.33 6.87
C LYS A 83 15.37 12.96 5.54
N GLU A 84 15.43 11.67 5.22
CA GLU A 84 16.06 11.21 3.98
C GLU A 84 15.29 11.64 2.73
N CYS A 85 13.96 11.64 2.77
CA CYS A 85 13.14 12.14 1.67
C CYS A 85 13.33 13.64 1.42
N ASN A 86 13.38 14.46 2.48
CA ASN A 86 13.63 15.89 2.34
C ASN A 86 15.05 16.19 1.83
N ASN A 87 16.07 15.50 2.36
CA ASN A 87 17.46 15.66 1.88
C ASN A 87 17.66 15.21 0.43
N PHE A 88 16.76 14.36 -0.07
CA PHE A 88 16.79 13.83 -1.43
C PHE A 88 15.89 14.61 -2.40
N ASP A 89 15.23 15.69 -1.95
CA ASP A 89 14.23 16.43 -2.74
C ASP A 89 13.17 15.49 -3.34
N PHE A 90 12.73 14.51 -2.54
CA PHE A 90 11.90 13.39 -3.00
C PHE A 90 10.66 13.84 -3.79
N SER A 91 9.91 14.81 -3.25
CA SER A 91 8.68 15.31 -3.87
C SER A 91 8.95 15.95 -5.23
N GLU A 92 9.98 16.79 -5.35
CA GLU A 92 10.38 17.42 -6.61
C GLU A 92 10.82 16.38 -7.64
N LYS A 93 11.66 15.42 -7.24
CA LYS A 93 12.09 14.33 -8.13
C LYS A 93 10.92 13.47 -8.61
N CYS A 94 9.93 13.22 -7.76
CA CYS A 94 8.68 12.57 -8.17
C CYS A 94 7.93 13.38 -9.22
N LEU A 95 7.83 14.71 -9.05
CA LEU A 95 7.17 15.58 -10.03
C LEU A 95 7.90 15.61 -11.36
N THR A 96 9.23 15.77 -11.35
CA THR A 96 10.07 15.74 -12.55
C THR A 96 9.90 14.42 -13.29
N TYR A 97 10.05 13.29 -12.59
CA TYR A 97 9.89 11.96 -13.18
C TYR A 97 8.50 11.77 -13.80
N ALA A 98 7.44 12.19 -13.09
CA ALA A 98 6.07 12.11 -13.58
C ALA A 98 5.81 13.00 -14.80
N SER A 99 6.54 14.11 -14.95
CA SER A 99 6.43 15.03 -16.09
C SER A 99 7.15 14.51 -17.34
N GLU A 100 8.22 13.74 -17.15
CA GLU A 100 9.05 13.18 -18.23
C GLU A 100 8.51 11.84 -18.77
N HIS A 101 7.68 11.15 -17.99
CA HIS A 101 7.17 9.82 -18.34
C HIS A 101 5.66 9.82 -18.58
N SER A 102 5.26 9.57 -19.83
CA SER A 102 3.85 9.52 -20.23
C SER A 102 3.15 8.18 -19.96
N LYS A 103 3.91 7.12 -19.69
CA LYS A 103 3.40 5.76 -19.45
C LYS A 103 3.69 5.34 -18.00
N LEU A 104 2.71 5.58 -17.13
CA LEU A 104 2.73 5.19 -15.73
C LEU A 104 1.44 4.41 -15.40
N PRO A 105 1.36 3.10 -15.73
CA PRO A 105 0.17 2.29 -15.52
C PRO A 105 -0.37 2.33 -14.08
N TRP A 106 0.53 2.47 -13.09
CA TRP A 106 0.21 2.57 -11.67
C TRP A 106 0.52 3.95 -11.09
N MET A 107 0.64 4.95 -11.97
CA MET A 107 0.69 6.38 -11.62
C MET A 107 1.74 6.68 -10.55
N ASP A 108 1.33 7.22 -9.40
CA ASP A 108 2.22 7.61 -8.31
C ASP A 108 2.98 6.42 -7.72
N GLN A 109 2.43 5.21 -7.73
CA GLN A 109 3.17 4.00 -7.30
C GLN A 109 4.39 3.76 -8.20
N ASP A 110 4.23 3.88 -9.52
CA ASP A 110 5.37 3.74 -10.44
C ASP A 110 6.41 4.83 -10.18
N VAL A 111 5.97 6.07 -9.99
CA VAL A 111 6.86 7.21 -9.74
C VAL A 111 7.65 7.03 -8.45
N ILE A 112 6.97 6.69 -7.35
CA ILE A 112 7.60 6.47 -6.04
C ILE A 112 8.65 5.37 -6.13
N ASN A 113 8.30 4.25 -6.78
CA ASN A 113 9.22 3.12 -6.92
C ASN A 113 10.43 3.46 -7.79
N ASN A 114 10.23 4.11 -8.95
CA ASN A 114 11.34 4.46 -9.84
C ASN A 114 12.29 5.48 -9.20
N VAL A 115 11.75 6.55 -8.61
CA VAL A 115 12.54 7.59 -7.93
C VAL A 115 13.29 7.04 -6.72
N SER A 116 12.75 6.02 -6.05
CA SER A 116 13.35 5.44 -4.84
C SER A 116 14.20 4.19 -5.11
N THR A 117 14.48 3.85 -6.37
CA THR A 117 15.24 2.64 -6.73
C THR A 117 16.55 2.52 -5.92
N GLY A 118 16.77 1.35 -5.31
CA GLY A 118 17.93 1.08 -4.45
C GLY A 118 17.88 1.72 -3.06
N ARG A 119 16.81 2.48 -2.74
CA ARG A 119 16.57 3.13 -1.45
C ARG A 119 15.22 2.77 -0.83
N ILE A 120 14.65 1.64 -1.24
CA ILE A 120 13.43 1.07 -0.66
C ILE A 120 13.79 -0.12 0.22
N LYS A 121 13.21 -0.18 1.42
CA LYS A 121 13.30 -1.35 2.29
C LYS A 121 12.02 -2.17 2.19
N ASN A 122 12.12 -3.42 1.77
CA ASN A 122 10.99 -4.34 1.80
C ASN A 122 10.67 -4.78 3.24
N VAL A 123 9.38 -4.84 3.59
CA VAL A 123 8.90 -5.32 4.90
C VAL A 123 8.02 -6.57 4.74
N GLY A 124 7.63 -7.17 5.87
CA GLY A 124 6.82 -8.39 5.90
C GLY A 124 5.45 -8.21 5.22
N ASN A 125 5.00 -9.23 4.49
CA ASN A 125 3.75 -9.21 3.74
C ASN A 125 2.51 -9.00 4.62
N GLU A 126 2.62 -9.28 5.92
CA GLU A 126 1.55 -9.02 6.89
C GLU A 126 1.17 -7.53 6.99
N PHE A 127 2.07 -6.62 6.62
CA PHE A 127 1.86 -5.18 6.74
C PHE A 127 1.09 -4.56 5.57
N ASP A 128 0.81 -5.31 4.50
CA ASP A 128 0.01 -4.87 3.37
C ASP A 128 -0.51 -6.08 2.57
N PHE A 129 -1.52 -6.77 3.13
CA PHE A 129 -2.14 -7.91 2.45
C PHE A 129 -3.15 -7.42 1.41
N MET A 130 -2.71 -7.38 0.14
CA MET A 130 -3.50 -6.93 -1.00
C MET A 130 -4.57 -7.95 -1.42
N THR A 131 -5.86 -7.60 -1.27
CA THR A 131 -6.97 -8.52 -1.57
C THR A 131 -7.16 -8.82 -3.06
N PHE A 132 -6.59 -8.00 -3.96
CA PHE A 132 -6.60 -8.27 -5.40
C PHE A 132 -6.12 -9.69 -5.73
N TYR A 133 -5.12 -10.21 -4.99
CA TYR A 133 -4.56 -11.55 -5.23
C TYR A 133 -5.43 -12.71 -4.77
N VAL A 134 -6.47 -12.46 -3.99
CA VAL A 134 -7.42 -13.48 -3.53
C VAL A 134 -8.80 -13.35 -4.17
N TYR A 135 -8.99 -12.35 -5.05
CA TYR A 135 -10.26 -12.07 -5.69
C TYR A 135 -10.65 -13.18 -6.69
N ASP A 136 -11.66 -13.96 -6.32
CA ASP A 136 -12.24 -15.00 -7.18
C ASP A 136 -13.66 -15.31 -6.70
N TYR A 137 -14.69 -14.96 -7.48
CA TYR A 137 -16.09 -15.16 -7.08
C TYR A 137 -16.47 -16.59 -6.72
N LYS A 138 -15.83 -17.59 -7.33
CA LYS A 138 -16.17 -19.01 -7.16
C LYS A 138 -15.27 -19.72 -6.16
N LYS A 139 -14.01 -19.27 -6.01
CA LYS A 139 -12.95 -20.00 -5.29
C LYS A 139 -12.24 -19.18 -4.20
N GLN A 140 -12.91 -18.20 -3.58
CA GLN A 140 -12.33 -17.32 -2.55
C GLN A 140 -11.55 -18.06 -1.46
N LYS A 141 -12.12 -19.13 -0.88
CA LYS A 141 -11.48 -19.88 0.22
C LYS A 141 -10.16 -20.53 -0.21
N SER A 142 -10.14 -21.17 -1.38
CA SER A 142 -8.92 -21.81 -1.88
C SER A 142 -7.87 -20.78 -2.32
N ARG A 143 -8.30 -19.66 -2.92
CA ARG A 143 -7.40 -18.56 -3.29
C ARG A 143 -6.78 -17.91 -2.06
N LEU A 144 -7.56 -17.63 -1.03
CA LEU A 144 -7.06 -17.13 0.25
C LEU A 144 -6.05 -18.09 0.88
N LYS A 145 -6.33 -19.40 0.90
CA LYS A 145 -5.39 -20.40 1.43
C LYS A 145 -4.08 -20.44 0.63
N GLN A 146 -4.17 -20.35 -0.69
CA GLN A 146 -3.00 -20.29 -1.58
C GLN A 146 -2.18 -19.03 -1.33
N GLU A 147 -2.83 -17.88 -1.23
CA GLU A 147 -2.16 -16.59 -1.04
C GLU A 147 -1.49 -16.50 0.32
N LEU A 148 -2.15 -16.93 1.40
CA LEU A 148 -1.54 -17.03 2.73
C LEU A 148 -0.28 -17.90 2.70
N LYS A 149 -0.34 -19.07 2.04
CA LYS A 149 0.83 -19.94 1.87
C LYS A 149 1.95 -19.26 1.08
N TYR A 150 1.61 -18.58 -0.02
CA TYR A 150 2.59 -17.88 -0.87
C TYR A 150 3.30 -16.76 -0.10
N GLN A 151 2.53 -15.97 0.66
CA GLN A 151 3.05 -14.87 1.46
C GLN A 151 3.67 -15.30 2.80
N LYS A 152 3.72 -16.62 3.08
CA LYS A 152 4.25 -17.23 4.31
C LYS A 152 3.49 -16.82 5.59
N LEU A 153 2.20 -16.55 5.46
CA LEU A 153 1.28 -16.27 6.56
C LEU A 153 0.53 -17.55 6.96
N LYS A 154 0.45 -17.87 8.25
CA LYS A 154 -0.19 -19.13 8.71
C LYS A 154 -1.71 -19.02 8.65
N SER A 155 -2.26 -17.84 8.91
CA SER A 155 -3.69 -17.58 8.89
C SER A 155 -4.03 -16.11 8.66
N VAL A 156 -5.32 -15.82 8.44
CA VAL A 156 -5.84 -14.45 8.39
C VAL A 156 -5.52 -13.64 9.66
N LYS A 157 -5.34 -14.31 10.81
CA LYS A 157 -4.96 -13.63 12.06
C LYS A 157 -3.54 -13.08 11.99
N ASP A 158 -2.68 -13.55 11.10
CA ASP A 158 -1.30 -13.05 11.00
C ASP A 158 -1.21 -11.76 10.18
N ILE A 159 -2.26 -11.43 9.42
CA ILE A 159 -2.33 -10.18 8.66
C ILE A 159 -2.48 -9.01 9.63
N VAL A 160 -1.61 -8.00 9.50
CA VAL A 160 -1.65 -6.75 10.26
C VAL A 160 -2.51 -5.71 9.55
N VAL A 161 -2.31 -5.54 8.24
CA VAL A 161 -3.10 -4.64 7.40
C VAL A 161 -3.72 -5.42 6.25
N ILE A 162 -5.04 -5.35 6.13
CA ILE A 162 -5.77 -5.88 4.96
C ILE A 162 -6.03 -4.70 4.04
N HIS A 163 -5.44 -4.72 2.85
CA HIS A 163 -5.59 -3.66 1.86
C HIS A 163 -6.55 -4.12 0.76
N TYR A 164 -7.71 -3.47 0.66
CA TYR A 164 -8.76 -3.82 -0.30
C TYR A 164 -8.45 -3.29 -1.72
N THR A 165 -7.27 -3.66 -2.24
CA THR A 165 -6.84 -3.35 -3.60
C THR A 165 -7.84 -3.86 -4.65
N GLY A 166 -8.19 -3.01 -5.60
CA GLY A 166 -9.21 -3.32 -6.62
C GLY A 166 -10.65 -3.10 -6.15
N GLU A 167 -11.40 -4.20 -5.95
CA GLU A 167 -12.80 -4.14 -5.56
C GLU A 167 -12.99 -3.78 -4.09
N LYS A 168 -14.07 -3.06 -3.76
CA LYS A 168 -14.27 -2.49 -2.44
C LYS A 168 -15.31 -3.26 -1.61
N PRO A 169 -15.06 -3.50 -0.31
CA PRO A 169 -15.98 -4.25 0.53
C PRO A 169 -17.33 -3.54 0.74
N TRP A 170 -17.37 -2.21 0.56
CA TRP A 170 -18.62 -1.43 0.57
C TRP A 170 -19.39 -1.43 -0.75
N LYS A 171 -18.80 -1.97 -1.83
CA LYS A 171 -19.47 -2.12 -3.14
C LYS A 171 -19.88 -3.57 -3.40
N ILE A 172 -19.10 -4.54 -2.95
CA ILE A 172 -19.31 -5.96 -3.23
C ILE A 172 -19.50 -6.73 -1.93
N LYS A 173 -20.70 -7.29 -1.75
CA LYS A 173 -21.11 -8.02 -0.53
C LYS A 173 -20.23 -9.24 -0.22
N ASN A 174 -19.79 -9.96 -1.27
CA ASN A 174 -19.03 -11.20 -1.16
C ASN A 174 -17.59 -11.02 -1.66
N LEU A 175 -16.90 -9.97 -1.20
CA LEU A 175 -15.48 -9.79 -1.47
C LEU A 175 -14.64 -10.58 -0.45
N PRO A 176 -13.49 -11.18 -0.82
CA PRO A 176 -12.60 -11.80 0.15
C PRO A 176 -12.31 -10.88 1.34
N LEU A 177 -12.42 -11.43 2.55
CA LEU A 177 -12.20 -10.72 3.82
C LEU A 177 -13.14 -9.52 4.08
N SER A 178 -14.17 -9.27 3.27
CA SER A 178 -15.14 -8.18 3.50
C SER A 178 -15.95 -8.33 4.79
N ASN A 179 -16.10 -9.56 5.30
CA ASN A 179 -16.71 -9.81 6.59
C ASN A 179 -15.95 -9.13 7.74
N LEU A 180 -14.62 -8.97 7.63
CA LEU A 180 -13.81 -8.26 8.62
C LEU A 180 -14.03 -6.75 8.54
N TRP A 181 -14.12 -6.19 7.33
CA TRP A 181 -14.49 -4.78 7.12
C TRP A 181 -15.82 -4.46 7.79
N TRP A 182 -16.88 -5.18 7.43
CA TRP A 182 -18.22 -4.92 7.96
C TRP A 182 -18.36 -5.22 9.45
N LYS A 183 -17.60 -6.20 9.98
CA LYS A 183 -17.54 -6.42 11.43
C LYS A 183 -16.93 -5.20 12.12
N THR A 184 -15.87 -4.61 11.58
CA THR A 184 -15.22 -3.42 12.13
C THR A 184 -16.12 -2.20 12.04
N VAL A 185 -16.73 -1.95 10.87
CA VAL A 185 -17.70 -0.85 10.69
C VAL A 185 -18.81 -0.93 11.73
N LYS A 186 -19.34 -2.12 12.03
CA LYS A 186 -20.38 -2.30 13.07
C LYS A 186 -19.93 -1.86 14.47
N THR A 187 -18.64 -1.93 14.79
CA THR A 187 -18.09 -1.48 16.08
C THR A 187 -17.83 0.02 16.16
N LEU A 188 -17.85 0.74 15.04
CA LEU A 188 -17.62 2.19 15.04
C LEU A 188 -18.75 2.95 15.78
N PRO A 189 -18.44 4.10 16.38
CA PRO A 189 -19.43 5.05 16.88
C PRO A 189 -20.52 5.37 15.85
N THR A 190 -21.76 5.58 16.29
CA THR A 190 -22.93 5.77 15.41
C THR A 190 -22.90 7.06 14.60
N ASP A 191 -22.24 8.09 15.13
CA ASP A 191 -21.97 9.38 14.50
C ASP A 191 -21.07 9.23 13.27
N ILE A 192 -20.02 8.41 13.36
CA ILE A 192 -19.10 8.14 12.23
C ILE A 192 -19.79 7.36 11.10
N LYS A 193 -20.84 6.58 11.40
CA LYS A 193 -21.54 5.75 10.41
C LYS A 193 -22.53 6.51 9.50
N LYS A 194 -22.84 7.77 9.82
CA LYS A 194 -23.89 8.55 9.15
C LYS A 194 -23.39 9.46 8.02
N GLU A 195 -22.07 9.57 7.83
CA GLU A 195 -21.43 10.26 6.71
C GLU A 195 -21.27 9.35 5.49
#